data_AF-A0AA38MNW9-F1
#
_entry.id   AF-A0AA38MNW9-F1
#
_cell.length_a   1.000
_cell.length_b   1.000
_cell.length_c   1.000
_cell.angle_alpha   90.00
_cell.angle_beta   90.00
_cell.angle_gamma   90.00
#
_symmetry.space_group_name_H-M   'P 1'
#
loop_
_entity.id
_entity.type
_entity.pdbx_description
1 polymer ?
#
loop_
_entity_poly.entity_id
_entity_poly.type
_entity_poly.pdbx_seq_one_letter_code
_entity_poly.pdbx_strand_id
1 'polypeptide(L)'
;MQTFDWKHTIRINLLVLKFAGLWPADTGGYKCDQYTLYAILLNIIVNSNNVFQTAYIYYIYNDLQALTSMFFLLLTTWLATVKTVFFASSSRTIQRLVQDLDCEEFQPKNDKQNIRAQQTLWTWKIMYISFYFAVGASVTFLCFYPVMDGSFKEFRLPVFSWYPYDTNKSPNYELTYVYQGVIMAVSAFTNLNMDTLIAALMVYVVCQCEILCDNFQNTEDDPNISYNTKLVGHVIHYKKIVRFAQSSNNFFDGIVLGQFFTTVVAMALAMFQLTLVAPLSSEFISLLFYVSSMTVQIFLYCWFGNEVEIRVSSNVTI
;
A
#
# COMPACT_ATOMS: atom_id res chain seq x y z
N MET A 1 -2.82 17.49 -29.62
CA MET A 1 -3.36 16.56 -28.60
C MET A 1 -3.05 17.14 -27.22
N GLN A 2 -3.98 17.04 -26.27
CA GLN A 2 -3.68 17.36 -24.87
C GLN A 2 -2.72 16.30 -24.32
N THR A 3 -1.71 16.72 -23.56
CA THR A 3 -0.76 15.82 -22.88
C THR A 3 -1.48 14.94 -21.89
N PHE A 4 -1.20 13.64 -21.89
CA PHE A 4 -1.79 12.68 -20.97
C PHE A 4 -1.22 12.87 -19.56
N ASP A 5 -2.09 13.14 -18.59
CA ASP A 5 -1.71 13.31 -17.18
C ASP A 5 -1.73 11.94 -16.45
N TRP A 6 -0.57 11.30 -16.40
CA TRP A 6 -0.37 10.03 -15.69
C TRP A 6 -0.65 10.12 -14.18
N LYS A 7 -0.46 11.29 -13.58
CA LYS A 7 -0.56 11.50 -12.12
C LYS A 7 -1.99 11.73 -11.66
N HIS A 8 -2.88 12.14 -12.57
CA HIS A 8 -4.29 12.37 -12.27
C HIS A 8 -4.93 11.18 -11.56
N THR A 9 -4.67 9.96 -12.05
CA THR A 9 -5.24 8.72 -11.52
C THR A 9 -4.82 8.46 -10.07
N ILE A 10 -3.56 8.72 -9.72
CA ILE A 10 -3.01 8.44 -8.39
C ILE A 10 -3.03 9.66 -7.45
N ARG A 11 -3.62 10.79 -7.88
CA ARG A 11 -3.58 12.05 -7.12
C ARG A 11 -4.13 11.92 -5.70
N ILE A 12 -5.22 11.16 -5.52
CA ILE A 12 -5.81 10.93 -4.20
C ILE A 12 -4.85 10.11 -3.33
N ASN A 13 -4.23 9.08 -3.90
CA ASN A 13 -3.26 8.24 -3.21
C ASN A 13 -2.05 9.08 -2.73
N LEU A 14 -1.47 9.90 -3.61
CA LEU A 14 -0.37 10.81 -3.27
C LEU A 14 -0.75 11.82 -2.19
N LEU A 15 -1.99 12.33 -2.21
CA LEU A 15 -2.49 13.24 -1.21
C LEU A 15 -2.61 12.56 0.17
N VAL A 16 -3.10 11.32 0.22
CA VAL A 16 -3.16 10.56 1.49
C VAL A 16 -1.74 10.26 2.00
N LEU A 17 -0.81 9.88 1.13
CA LEU A 17 0.60 9.70 1.51
C LEU A 17 1.24 11.00 2.03
N LYS A 18 0.88 12.14 1.44
CA LYS A 18 1.31 13.46 1.94
C LYS A 18 0.80 13.74 3.34
N PHE A 19 -0.47 13.44 3.62
CA PHE A 19 -1.04 13.54 4.96
C PHE A 19 -0.46 12.52 5.94
N ALA A 20 -0.07 11.33 5.47
CA ALA A 20 0.64 10.34 6.29
C ALA A 20 2.10 10.73 6.59
N GLY A 21 2.57 11.90 6.13
CA GLY A 21 3.95 12.33 6.30
C GLY A 21 4.95 11.60 5.41
N LEU A 22 4.46 10.89 4.38
CA LEU A 22 5.28 10.03 3.50
C LEU A 22 5.63 10.65 2.15
N TRP A 23 5.13 11.85 1.84
CA TRP A 23 5.31 12.51 0.55
C TRP A 23 5.79 13.96 0.70
N PRO A 24 7.11 14.20 0.81
CA PRO A 24 7.66 15.55 0.90
C PRO A 24 7.36 16.37 -0.36
N ALA A 25 7.27 17.69 -0.22
CA ALA A 25 6.89 18.57 -1.33
C ALA A 25 8.00 18.67 -2.41
N ASP A 26 9.25 18.58 -1.98
CA ASP A 26 10.41 18.71 -2.87
C ASP A 26 10.93 17.35 -3.33
N THR A 27 11.33 17.27 -4.59
CA THR A 27 11.97 16.11 -5.25
C THR A 27 13.30 15.67 -4.64
N GLY A 28 13.84 16.52 -3.75
CA GLY A 28 15.03 16.24 -2.95
C GLY A 28 14.77 15.39 -1.71
N GLY A 29 13.55 14.89 -1.51
CA GLY A 29 13.15 14.14 -0.31
C GLY A 29 12.99 15.04 0.92
N TYR A 30 13.05 14.44 2.11
CA TYR A 30 12.92 15.16 3.38
C TYR A 30 14.07 16.17 3.59
N LYS A 31 13.71 17.36 4.10
CA LYS A 31 14.62 18.48 4.41
C LYS A 31 14.43 18.89 5.87
N CYS A 32 15.23 19.82 6.38
CA CYS A 32 15.00 20.38 7.73
C CYS A 32 13.90 21.45 7.67
N ASP A 33 12.65 21.02 7.42
CA ASP A 33 11.48 21.89 7.29
C ASP A 33 10.34 21.47 8.24
N GLN A 34 9.29 22.30 8.31
CA GLN A 34 8.13 22.04 9.16
C GLN A 34 7.41 20.73 8.78
N TYR A 35 7.41 20.38 7.50
CA TYR A 35 6.80 19.14 7.02
C TYR A 35 7.54 17.90 7.52
N THR A 36 8.87 17.91 7.49
CA THR A 36 9.67 16.78 7.97
C THR A 36 9.54 16.60 9.49
N LEU A 37 9.47 17.70 10.25
CA LEU A 37 9.16 17.63 11.69
C LEU A 37 7.78 17.01 11.93
N TYR A 38 6.76 17.47 11.20
CA TYR A 38 5.41 16.90 11.25
C TYR A 38 5.41 15.40 10.92
N ALA A 39 6.07 15.00 9.84
CA ALA A 39 6.17 13.60 9.42
C ALA A 39 6.83 12.72 10.49
N ILE A 40 7.93 13.18 11.10
CA ILE A 40 8.61 12.46 12.18
C ILE A 40 7.68 12.30 13.38
N LEU A 41 7.05 13.40 13.84
CA LEU A 41 6.15 13.37 14.99
C LEU A 41 4.95 12.46 14.76
N LEU A 42 4.31 12.55 13.59
CA LEU A 42 3.18 11.69 13.22
C LEU A 42 3.59 10.22 13.24
N ASN A 43 4.73 9.88 12.64
CA ASN A 43 5.22 8.50 12.61
C ASN A 43 5.61 8.01 14.01
N ILE A 44 6.18 8.85 14.87
CA ILE A 44 6.42 8.47 16.28
C ILE A 44 5.11 8.14 16.98
N ILE A 45 4.09 8.98 16.82
CA ILE A 45 2.77 8.78 17.44
C ILE A 45 2.13 7.47 16.94
N VAL A 46 2.05 7.27 15.62
CA VAL A 46 1.44 6.08 15.02
C VAL A 46 2.16 4.81 15.46
N ASN A 47 3.50 4.81 15.48
CA ASN A 47 4.29 3.63 15.84
C ASN A 47 4.42 3.40 17.35
N SER A 48 4.07 4.37 18.20
CA SER A 48 4.18 4.20 19.65
C SER A 48 3.27 3.09 20.19
N ASN A 49 2.13 2.82 19.54
CA ASN A 49 1.27 1.70 19.89
C ASN A 49 1.92 0.33 19.67
N ASN A 50 2.86 0.20 18.73
CA ASN A 50 3.59 -1.05 18.56
C ASN A 50 4.53 -1.32 19.73
N VAL A 51 5.08 -0.26 20.35
CA VAL A 51 5.86 -0.36 21.59
C VAL A 51 4.97 -0.80 22.74
N PHE A 52 3.79 -0.19 22.90
CA PHE A 52 2.82 -0.56 23.95
C PHE A 52 2.28 -1.99 23.79
N GLN A 53 2.03 -2.44 22.57
CA GLN A 53 1.67 -3.81 22.28
C GLN A 53 2.81 -4.79 22.61
N THR A 54 4.03 -4.46 22.19
CA THR A 54 5.20 -5.31 22.48
C THR A 54 5.46 -5.41 24.00
N ALA A 55 5.28 -4.30 24.73
CA ALA A 55 5.39 -4.28 26.19
C ALA A 55 4.34 -5.17 26.87
N TYR A 56 3.13 -5.26 26.30
CA TYR A 56 2.06 -6.11 26.84
C TYR A 56 2.42 -7.61 26.82
N ILE A 57 3.25 -8.05 25.86
CA ILE A 57 3.70 -9.46 25.76
C ILE A 57 4.35 -9.93 27.07
N TYR A 58 5.12 -9.07 27.74
CA TYR A 58 5.78 -9.41 29.01
C TYR A 58 4.79 -9.79 30.12
N TYR A 59 3.52 -9.39 30.02
CA TYR A 59 2.48 -9.74 30.99
C TYR A 59 1.72 -11.02 30.61
N ILE A 60 1.61 -11.33 29.32
CA ILE A 60 0.79 -12.43 28.81
C ILE A 60 1.57 -13.64 28.28
N TYR A 61 2.91 -13.61 28.33
CA TYR A 61 3.76 -14.64 27.70
C TYR A 61 3.51 -16.08 28.20
N ASN A 62 2.93 -16.25 29.39
CA ASN A 62 2.60 -17.56 29.95
C ASN A 62 1.31 -18.15 29.35
N ASP A 63 0.45 -17.33 28.73
CA ASP A 63 -0.79 -17.76 28.09
C ASP A 63 -0.59 -17.79 26.57
N LEU A 64 -0.39 -19.00 26.04
CA LEU A 64 -0.15 -19.22 24.61
C LEU A 64 -1.35 -18.79 23.75
N GLN A 65 -2.59 -18.93 24.26
CA GLN A 65 -3.78 -18.56 23.52
C GLN A 65 -3.91 -17.04 23.43
N ALA A 66 -3.72 -16.33 24.54
CA ALA A 66 -3.68 -14.86 24.57
C ALA A 66 -2.52 -14.30 23.73
N LEU A 67 -1.37 -14.96 23.79
CA LEU A 67 -0.19 -14.56 23.00
C LEU A 67 -0.48 -14.67 21.50
N THR A 68 -0.98 -15.82 21.04
CA THR A 68 -1.23 -16.05 19.60
C THR A 68 -2.35 -15.18 19.05
N SER A 69 -3.36 -14.82 19.85
CA SER A 69 -4.45 -13.90 19.47
C SER A 69 -3.99 -12.44 19.38
N MET A 70 -2.88 -12.08 20.01
CA MET A 70 -2.25 -10.76 19.85
C MET A 70 -1.20 -10.73 18.73
N PHE A 71 -0.43 -11.82 18.59
CA PHE A 71 0.81 -11.83 17.81
C PHE A 71 0.57 -11.58 16.31
N PHE A 72 -0.57 -12.01 15.75
CA PHE A 72 -0.85 -11.79 14.32
C PHE A 72 -1.05 -10.30 13.98
N LEU A 73 -1.77 -9.54 14.83
CA LEU A 73 -1.93 -8.09 14.67
C LEU A 73 -0.61 -7.36 14.90
N LEU A 74 0.16 -7.82 15.89
CA LEU A 74 1.47 -7.25 16.20
C LEU A 74 2.43 -7.38 15.02
N LEU A 75 2.54 -8.58 14.42
CA LEU A 75 3.37 -8.80 13.23
C LEU A 75 2.99 -7.87 12.08
N THR A 76 1.69 -7.71 11.83
CA THR A 76 1.16 -6.83 10.79
C THR A 76 1.53 -5.37 11.02
N THR A 77 1.37 -4.90 12.26
CA THR A 77 1.64 -3.50 12.60
C THR A 77 3.13 -3.19 12.58
N TRP A 78 3.99 -4.13 13.00
CA TRP A 78 5.43 -4.02 12.84
C TRP A 78 5.88 -4.00 11.37
N LEU A 79 5.28 -4.85 10.52
CA LEU A 79 5.56 -4.79 9.09
C LEU A 79 5.15 -3.43 8.51
N ALA A 80 3.99 -2.90 8.90
CA ALA A 80 3.57 -1.56 8.47
C ALA A 80 4.60 -0.49 8.88
N THR A 81 5.16 -0.55 10.10
CA THR A 81 6.26 0.32 10.52
C THR A 81 7.48 0.17 9.63
N VAL A 82 7.92 -1.06 9.35
CA VAL A 82 9.08 -1.33 8.49
C VAL A 82 8.83 -0.74 7.11
N LYS A 83 7.67 -1.00 6.50
CA LYS A 83 7.29 -0.43 5.21
C LYS A 83 7.35 1.10 5.21
N THR A 84 6.76 1.74 6.22
CA THR A 84 6.77 3.20 6.38
C THR A 84 8.20 3.76 6.41
N VAL A 85 9.12 3.10 7.13
CA VAL A 85 10.54 3.50 7.19
C VAL A 85 11.24 3.31 5.84
N PHE A 86 11.05 2.16 5.17
CA PHE A 86 11.60 1.91 3.84
C PHE A 86 11.06 2.90 2.81
N PHE A 87 9.75 3.17 2.84
CA PHE A 87 9.10 4.12 1.95
C PHE A 87 9.62 5.54 2.16
N ALA A 88 9.73 5.99 3.41
CA ALA A 88 10.30 7.29 3.74
C ALA A 88 11.77 7.40 3.27
N SER A 89 12.57 6.36 3.50
CA SER A 89 13.99 6.31 3.07
C SER A 89 14.13 6.39 1.55
N SER A 90 13.19 5.77 0.82
CA SER A 90 13.16 5.74 -0.65
C SER A 90 12.37 6.88 -1.29
N SER A 91 11.84 7.84 -0.52
CA SER A 91 10.98 8.94 -1.00
C SER A 91 11.54 9.69 -2.22
N ARG A 92 12.86 9.94 -2.25
CA ARG A 92 13.55 10.56 -3.40
C ARG A 92 13.40 9.73 -4.68
N THR A 93 13.60 8.42 -4.57
CA THR A 93 13.50 7.49 -5.71
C THR A 93 12.07 7.44 -6.22
N ILE A 94 11.09 7.34 -5.33
CA ILE A 94 9.66 7.27 -5.68
C ILE A 94 9.22 8.56 -6.40
N GLN A 95 9.64 9.72 -5.89
CA GLN A 95 9.33 11.00 -6.53
C GLN A 95 9.93 11.12 -7.92
N ARG A 96 11.19 10.69 -8.10
CA ARG A 96 11.83 10.64 -9.43
C ARG A 96 11.07 9.73 -10.39
N LEU A 97 10.70 8.53 -9.95
CA LEU A 97 9.87 7.61 -10.74
C LEU A 97 8.57 8.30 -11.20
N VAL A 98 7.82 8.89 -10.27
CA VAL A 98 6.56 9.59 -10.61
C VAL A 98 6.79 10.76 -11.56
N GLN A 99 7.95 11.42 -11.52
CA GLN A 99 8.31 12.49 -12.45
C GLN A 99 8.76 11.98 -13.83
N ASP A 100 9.46 10.86 -13.88
CA ASP A 100 9.90 10.24 -15.14
C ASP A 100 8.70 9.87 -16.04
N LEU A 101 7.50 9.72 -15.46
CA LEU A 101 6.25 9.54 -16.19
C LEU A 101 5.88 10.71 -17.11
N ASP A 102 6.34 11.93 -16.80
CA ASP A 102 6.01 13.12 -17.60
C ASP A 102 6.89 13.26 -18.86
N CYS A 103 7.82 12.32 -19.09
CA CYS A 103 8.69 12.40 -20.27
C CYS A 103 7.91 12.22 -21.59
N GLU A 104 8.41 12.85 -22.66
CA GLU A 104 7.74 12.86 -23.96
C GLU A 104 7.56 11.44 -24.53
N GLU A 105 8.53 10.56 -24.31
CA GLU A 105 8.49 9.19 -24.80
C GLU A 105 7.41 8.35 -24.12
N PHE A 106 6.94 8.76 -22.95
CA PHE A 106 5.85 8.08 -22.22
C PHE A 106 4.47 8.60 -22.61
N GLN A 107 4.39 9.59 -23.50
CA GLN A 107 3.11 10.13 -23.96
C GLN A 107 2.49 9.21 -25.04
N PRO A 108 1.18 8.90 -24.92
CA PRO A 108 0.46 8.24 -26.00
C PRO A 108 0.47 9.09 -27.28
N LYS A 109 0.72 8.46 -28.43
CA LYS A 109 0.77 9.15 -29.74
C LYS A 109 -0.60 9.20 -30.43
N ASN A 110 -1.46 8.22 -30.16
CA ASN A 110 -2.74 8.02 -30.84
C ASN A 110 -3.88 7.86 -29.84
N ASP A 111 -5.12 8.16 -30.25
CA ASP A 111 -6.31 8.05 -29.38
C ASP A 111 -6.55 6.62 -28.87
N LYS A 112 -6.23 5.61 -29.68
CA LYS A 112 -6.31 4.19 -29.28
C LYS A 112 -5.38 3.87 -28.10
N GLN A 113 -4.15 4.40 -28.12
CA GLN A 113 -3.19 4.22 -27.02
C GLN A 113 -3.66 4.93 -25.75
N ASN A 114 -4.21 6.14 -25.91
CA ASN A 114 -4.79 6.91 -24.81
C ASN A 114 -5.95 6.15 -24.15
N ILE A 115 -6.92 5.66 -24.93
CA ILE A 115 -8.06 4.88 -24.42
C ILE A 115 -7.59 3.63 -23.69
N ARG A 116 -6.61 2.90 -24.22
CA ARG A 116 -6.08 1.69 -23.58
C ARG A 116 -5.39 2.00 -22.25
N ALA A 117 -4.53 3.01 -22.22
CA ALA A 117 -3.88 3.45 -20.98
C ALA A 117 -4.92 3.88 -19.91
N GLN A 118 -5.97 4.59 -20.33
CA GLN A 118 -7.07 4.97 -19.43
C GLN A 118 -7.82 3.75 -18.89
N GLN A 119 -8.09 2.73 -19.71
CA GLN A 119 -8.78 1.51 -19.27
C GLN A 119 -7.97 0.77 -18.19
N THR A 120 -6.67 0.58 -18.42
CA THR A 120 -5.78 -0.09 -17.44
C THR A 120 -5.71 0.71 -16.13
N LEU A 121 -5.55 2.04 -16.22
CA LEU A 121 -5.54 2.93 -15.04
C LEU A 121 -6.91 2.99 -14.33
N TRP A 122 -8.01 2.85 -15.07
CA TRP A 122 -9.35 2.77 -14.51
C TRP A 122 -9.55 1.50 -13.68
N THR A 123 -9.04 0.37 -14.16
CA THR A 123 -9.02 -0.90 -13.42
C THR A 123 -8.26 -0.77 -12.10
N TRP A 124 -7.08 -0.12 -12.11
CA TRP A 124 -6.36 0.21 -10.89
C TRP A 124 -7.19 1.10 -9.95
N LYS A 125 -7.86 2.13 -10.49
CA LYS A 125 -8.69 3.06 -9.72
C LYS A 125 -9.88 2.38 -9.06
N ILE A 126 -10.56 1.45 -9.74
CA ILE A 126 -11.64 0.65 -9.16
C ILE A 126 -11.11 -0.18 -8.00
N MET A 127 -9.98 -0.88 -8.17
CA MET A 127 -9.38 -1.66 -7.08
C MET A 127 -8.98 -0.78 -5.89
N TYR A 128 -8.37 0.38 -6.15
CA TYR A 128 -8.01 1.34 -5.11
C TYR A 128 -9.24 1.80 -4.31
N ILE A 129 -10.33 2.17 -4.98
CA ILE A 129 -11.59 2.59 -4.32
C ILE A 129 -12.19 1.44 -3.51
N SER A 130 -12.28 0.24 -4.10
CA SER A 130 -12.80 -0.95 -3.41
C SER A 130 -12.02 -1.27 -2.14
N PHE A 131 -10.68 -1.19 -2.19
CA PHE A 131 -9.84 -1.43 -1.02
C PHE A 131 -9.95 -0.33 0.02
N TYR A 132 -10.10 0.92 -0.41
CA TYR A 132 -10.31 2.04 0.50
C TYR A 132 -11.57 1.85 1.34
N PHE A 133 -12.68 1.44 0.71
CA PHE A 133 -13.92 1.11 1.42
C PHE A 133 -13.78 -0.13 2.30
N ALA A 134 -13.12 -1.19 1.82
CA ALA A 134 -12.91 -2.40 2.59
C ALA A 134 -12.07 -2.16 3.86
N VAL A 135 -10.97 -1.39 3.76
CA VAL A 135 -10.15 -1.01 4.91
C VAL A 135 -10.92 -0.11 5.86
N GLY A 136 -11.67 0.88 5.34
CA GLY A 136 -12.52 1.73 6.16
C GLY A 136 -13.56 0.94 6.96
N ALA A 137 -14.23 -0.02 6.32
CA ALA A 137 -15.18 -0.91 6.97
C ALA A 137 -14.51 -1.79 8.04
N SER A 138 -13.33 -2.35 7.73
CA SER A 138 -12.59 -3.23 8.65
C SER A 138 -12.12 -2.48 9.90
N VAL A 139 -11.53 -1.29 9.73
CA VAL A 139 -11.11 -0.43 10.86
C VAL A 139 -12.31 0.01 11.68
N THR A 140 -13.40 0.40 11.03
CA THR A 140 -14.64 0.77 11.74
C THR A 140 -15.16 -0.41 12.57
N PHE A 141 -15.23 -1.60 11.98
CA PHE A 141 -15.67 -2.80 12.70
C PHE A 141 -14.79 -3.10 13.91
N LEU A 142 -13.46 -3.05 13.78
CA LEU A 142 -12.53 -3.24 14.89
C LEU A 142 -12.72 -2.20 16.00
N CYS A 143 -12.94 -0.93 15.64
CA CYS A 143 -13.19 0.14 16.60
C CYS A 143 -14.55 0.03 17.30
N PHE A 144 -15.55 -0.62 16.69
CA PHE A 144 -16.89 -0.77 17.30
C PHE A 144 -17.10 -2.15 17.94
N TYR A 145 -16.25 -3.13 17.64
CA TYR A 145 -16.32 -4.50 18.17
C TYR A 145 -16.48 -4.56 19.70
N PRO A 146 -15.66 -3.86 20.53
CA PRO A 146 -15.80 -3.89 21.99
C PRO A 146 -17.10 -3.26 22.51
N VAL A 147 -17.72 -2.37 21.71
CA VAL A 147 -19.01 -1.76 22.03
C VAL A 147 -20.15 -2.72 21.72
N MET A 148 -20.06 -3.44 20.60
CA MET A 148 -21.08 -4.39 20.16
C MET A 148 -21.19 -5.63 21.05
N ASP A 149 -20.07 -6.16 21.55
CA ASP A 149 -20.07 -7.33 22.43
C ASP A 149 -20.23 -6.99 23.93
N GLY A 150 -20.28 -5.69 24.26
CA GLY A 150 -20.43 -5.21 25.63
C GLY A 150 -19.15 -5.17 26.46
N SER A 151 -18.00 -5.58 25.91
CA SER A 151 -16.70 -5.59 26.59
C SER A 151 -16.23 -4.19 27.03
N PHE A 152 -16.76 -3.13 26.42
CA PHE A 152 -16.48 -1.75 26.86
C PHE A 152 -16.87 -1.51 28.33
N LYS A 153 -17.84 -2.27 28.88
CA LYS A 153 -18.24 -2.19 30.29
C LYS A 153 -17.14 -2.69 31.23
N GLU A 154 -16.23 -3.52 30.72
CA GLU A 154 -15.07 -4.06 31.43
C GLU A 154 -13.79 -3.25 31.10
N PHE A 155 -13.92 -2.06 30.50
CA PHE A 155 -12.80 -1.22 30.07
C PHE A 155 -11.87 -1.91 29.06
N ARG A 156 -12.39 -2.85 28.25
CA ARG A 156 -11.61 -3.53 27.22
C ARG A 156 -11.35 -2.62 26.02
N LEU A 157 -10.07 -2.38 25.74
CA LEU A 157 -9.62 -1.62 24.58
C LEU A 157 -9.74 -2.42 23.27
N PRO A 158 -9.88 -1.76 22.09
CA PRO A 158 -9.93 -2.43 20.78
C PRO A 158 -8.70 -3.29 20.48
N VAL A 159 -7.53 -2.83 20.90
CA VAL A 159 -6.27 -3.57 20.77
C VAL A 159 -5.65 -3.72 22.15
N PHE A 160 -5.33 -4.95 22.52
CA PHE A 160 -4.63 -5.25 23.76
C PHE A 160 -3.24 -4.60 23.75
N SER A 161 -2.98 -3.71 24.72
CA SER A 161 -1.75 -2.93 24.80
C SER A 161 -1.51 -2.50 26.24
N TRP A 162 -0.24 -2.41 26.63
CA TRP A 162 0.13 -1.93 27.96
C TRP A 162 0.43 -0.43 27.92
N TYR A 163 -0.18 0.32 28.83
CA TYR A 163 0.05 1.75 29.00
C TYR A 163 0.64 2.05 30.38
N PRO A 164 1.49 3.08 30.51
CA PRO A 164 2.11 3.47 31.79
C PRO A 164 1.15 4.19 32.75
N TYR A 165 -0.16 4.15 32.49
CA TYR A 165 -1.21 4.76 33.28
C TYR A 165 -2.44 3.84 33.33
N ASP A 166 -3.30 4.04 34.32
CA ASP A 166 -4.50 3.22 34.52
C ASP A 166 -5.56 3.52 33.46
N THR A 167 -5.78 2.57 32.54
CA THR A 167 -6.78 2.62 31.48
C THR A 167 -8.17 2.19 31.95
N ASN A 168 -8.33 1.66 33.16
CA ASN A 168 -9.61 1.18 33.69
C ASN A 168 -10.37 2.28 34.46
N LYS A 169 -10.04 3.54 34.21
CA LYS A 169 -10.64 4.71 34.86
C LYS A 169 -10.94 5.78 33.82
N SER A 170 -12.10 6.42 33.97
CA SER A 170 -12.45 7.62 33.22
C SER A 170 -11.63 8.82 33.75
N PRO A 171 -11.10 9.72 32.90
CA PRO A 171 -11.27 9.82 31.44
C PRO A 171 -10.19 9.08 30.61
N ASN A 172 -9.26 8.37 31.25
CA ASN A 172 -8.10 7.76 30.57
C ASN A 172 -8.51 6.66 29.59
N TYR A 173 -9.55 5.89 29.93
CA TYR A 173 -10.10 4.85 29.05
C TYR A 173 -10.54 5.45 27.71
N GLU A 174 -11.39 6.48 27.76
CA GLU A 174 -12.01 7.10 26.60
C GLU A 174 -10.94 7.78 25.72
N LEU A 175 -9.97 8.46 26.34
CA LEU A 175 -8.84 9.06 25.64
C LEU A 175 -8.00 8.00 24.90
N THR A 176 -7.70 6.89 25.57
CA THR A 176 -6.90 5.79 24.98
C THR A 176 -7.66 5.08 23.87
N TYR A 177 -8.98 4.92 24.03
CA TYR A 177 -9.86 4.34 23.02
C TYR A 177 -9.85 5.16 21.73
N VAL A 178 -10.05 6.48 21.84
CA VAL A 178 -10.00 7.40 20.69
C VAL A 178 -8.61 7.41 20.06
N TYR A 179 -7.57 7.44 20.89
CA TYR A 179 -6.19 7.35 20.44
C TYR A 179 -5.94 6.10 19.59
N GLN A 180 -6.30 4.90 20.08
CA GLN A 180 -6.15 3.65 19.33
C GLN A 180 -6.96 3.67 18.03
N GLY A 181 -8.18 4.18 18.04
CA GLY A 181 -9.01 4.30 16.83
C GLY A 181 -8.35 5.16 15.75
N VAL A 182 -7.83 6.33 16.13
CA VAL A 182 -7.18 7.26 15.20
C VAL A 182 -5.89 6.68 14.62
N ILE A 183 -5.00 6.14 15.45
CA ILE A 183 -3.73 5.59 14.96
C ILE A 183 -3.95 4.34 14.08
N MET A 184 -4.93 3.50 14.40
CA MET A 184 -5.26 2.33 13.58
C MET A 184 -5.76 2.77 12.20
N ALA A 185 -6.65 3.76 12.14
CA ALA A 185 -7.13 4.32 10.89
C ALA A 185 -5.97 4.89 10.07
N VAL A 186 -5.14 5.76 10.68
CA VAL A 186 -3.97 6.35 10.00
C VAL A 186 -3.02 5.28 9.51
N SER A 187 -2.68 4.28 10.33
CA SER A 187 -1.78 3.19 9.96
C SER A 187 -2.34 2.34 8.82
N ALA A 188 -3.62 1.96 8.89
CA ALA A 188 -4.25 1.10 7.89
C ALA A 188 -4.36 1.80 6.53
N PHE A 189 -4.80 3.06 6.50
CA PHE A 189 -4.86 3.84 5.25
C PHE A 189 -3.46 4.13 4.71
N THR A 190 -2.47 4.39 5.57
CA THR A 190 -1.09 4.57 5.12
C THR A 190 -0.55 3.31 4.46
N ASN A 191 -0.75 2.14 5.07
CA ASN A 191 -0.33 0.84 4.51
C ASN A 191 -1.00 0.58 3.15
N LEU A 192 -2.32 0.78 3.04
CA LEU A 192 -3.04 0.66 1.79
C LEU A 192 -2.47 1.56 0.69
N ASN A 193 -2.14 2.80 1.02
CA ASN A 193 -1.65 3.76 0.04
C ASN A 193 -0.22 3.43 -0.45
N MET A 194 0.63 2.90 0.43
CA MET A 194 1.95 2.41 0.02
C MET A 194 1.82 1.24 -0.98
N ASP A 195 0.97 0.27 -0.68
CA ASP A 195 0.79 -0.93 -1.53
C ASP A 195 0.17 -0.59 -2.87
N THR A 196 -0.86 0.26 -2.86
CA THR A 196 -1.53 0.69 -4.09
C THR A 196 -0.66 1.60 -4.95
N LEU A 197 0.27 2.38 -4.36
CA LEU A 197 1.27 3.09 -5.15
C LEU A 197 2.26 2.14 -5.83
N ILE A 198 2.70 1.09 -5.13
CA ILE A 198 3.56 0.05 -5.73
C ILE A 198 2.83 -0.61 -6.91
N ALA A 199 1.56 -0.96 -6.74
CA ALA A 199 0.72 -1.44 -7.83
C ALA A 199 0.60 -0.44 -8.99
N ALA A 200 0.48 0.86 -8.70
CA ALA A 200 0.42 1.89 -9.75
C ALA A 200 1.71 1.93 -10.58
N LEU A 201 2.88 1.82 -9.94
CA LEU A 201 4.17 1.74 -10.64
C LEU A 201 4.22 0.54 -11.60
N MET A 202 3.72 -0.63 -11.18
CA MET A 202 3.60 -1.81 -12.05
C MET A 202 2.63 -1.56 -13.22
N VAL A 203 1.49 -0.92 -12.96
CA VAL A 203 0.52 -0.54 -14.02
C VAL A 203 1.13 0.43 -15.02
N TYR A 204 1.94 1.38 -14.59
CA TYR A 204 2.63 2.28 -15.53
C TYR A 204 3.60 1.50 -16.42
N VAL A 205 4.34 0.51 -15.89
CA VAL A 205 5.17 -0.37 -16.73
C VAL A 205 4.31 -1.09 -17.77
N VAL A 206 3.17 -1.66 -17.37
CA VAL A 206 2.22 -2.33 -18.29
C VAL A 206 1.78 -1.38 -19.40
N CYS A 207 1.25 -0.20 -19.05
CA CYS A 207 0.78 0.77 -20.04
C CYS A 207 1.88 1.17 -21.02
N GLN A 208 3.11 1.39 -20.53
CA GLN A 208 4.22 1.79 -21.38
C GLN A 208 4.68 0.67 -22.32
N CYS A 209 4.67 -0.58 -21.86
CA CYS A 209 4.90 -1.74 -22.73
C CYS A 209 3.84 -1.83 -23.84
N GLU A 210 2.56 -1.64 -23.52
CA GLU A 210 1.48 -1.64 -24.53
C GLU A 210 1.63 -0.53 -25.57
N ILE A 211 1.99 0.69 -25.13
CA ILE A 211 2.25 1.84 -26.01
C ILE A 211 3.44 1.52 -26.93
N LEU A 212 4.52 0.99 -26.39
CA LEU A 212 5.70 0.62 -27.18
C LEU A 212 5.36 -0.43 -28.24
N CYS A 213 4.55 -1.43 -27.91
CA CYS A 213 4.17 -2.47 -28.86
C CYS A 213 3.28 -1.95 -29.99
N ASP A 214 2.31 -1.09 -29.67
CA ASP A 214 1.47 -0.45 -30.69
C ASP A 214 2.33 0.48 -31.58
N ASN A 215 3.33 1.16 -31.01
CA ASN A 215 4.30 1.94 -31.79
C ASN A 215 5.10 1.06 -32.77
N PHE A 216 5.56 -0.13 -32.36
CA PHE A 216 6.26 -1.06 -33.24
C PHE A 216 5.35 -1.58 -34.38
N GLN A 217 4.11 -1.95 -34.07
CA GLN A 217 3.16 -2.47 -35.06
C GLN A 217 2.76 -1.42 -36.11
N ASN A 218 2.67 -0.15 -35.72
CA ASN A 218 2.25 0.95 -36.59
C ASN A 218 3.45 1.79 -37.10
N THR A 219 4.66 1.19 -37.18
CA THR A 219 5.88 1.92 -37.55
C THR A 219 5.83 2.49 -38.97
N GLU A 220 5.10 1.87 -39.88
CA GLU A 220 5.06 2.24 -41.31
C GLU A 220 4.04 3.34 -41.65
N ASP A 221 3.17 3.73 -40.72
CA ASP A 221 1.98 4.56 -41.01
C ASP A 221 2.26 6.07 -41.28
N ASP A 222 3.49 6.55 -41.04
CA ASP A 222 3.84 7.96 -41.28
C ASP A 222 4.91 8.07 -42.39
N PRO A 223 4.53 8.53 -43.60
CA PRO A 223 5.42 8.63 -44.75
C PRO A 223 6.44 9.77 -44.65
N ASN A 224 6.31 10.68 -43.68
CA ASN A 224 7.17 11.86 -43.56
C ASN A 224 8.43 11.63 -42.70
N ILE A 225 8.51 10.52 -41.95
CA ILE A 225 9.63 10.22 -41.06
C ILE A 225 10.31 8.93 -41.49
N SER A 226 11.64 8.98 -41.63
CA SER A 226 12.45 7.79 -41.94
C SER A 226 12.23 6.68 -40.91
N TYR A 227 12.05 5.45 -41.41
CA TYR A 227 11.92 4.24 -40.60
C TYR A 227 13.01 4.12 -39.51
N ASN A 228 14.26 4.41 -39.86
CA ASN A 228 15.39 4.35 -38.92
C ASN A 228 15.22 5.32 -37.75
N THR A 229 14.70 6.52 -38.00
CA THR A 229 14.46 7.53 -36.95
C THR A 229 13.37 7.06 -35.98
N LYS A 230 12.29 6.44 -36.49
CA LYS A 230 11.24 5.87 -35.64
C LYS A 230 11.76 4.70 -34.80
N LEU A 231 12.54 3.81 -35.40
CA LEU A 231 13.13 2.67 -34.72
C LEU A 231 14.05 3.11 -33.57
N VAL A 232 14.89 4.13 -33.80
CA VAL A 232 15.72 4.72 -32.75
C VAL A 232 14.84 5.28 -31.61
N GLY A 233 13.75 5.96 -31.93
CA GLY A 233 12.77 6.44 -30.94
C GLY A 233 12.17 5.30 -30.11
N HIS A 234 11.80 4.18 -30.74
CA HIS A 234 11.26 3.01 -30.03
C HIS A 234 12.30 2.37 -29.11
N VAL A 235 13.56 2.28 -29.55
CA VAL A 235 14.66 1.78 -28.72
C VAL A 235 14.92 2.69 -27.52
N ILE A 236 14.81 4.01 -27.68
CA ILE A 236 14.94 4.97 -26.57
C ILE A 236 13.80 4.78 -25.57
N HIS A 237 12.54 4.67 -26.05
CA HIS A 237 11.38 4.42 -25.21
C HIS A 237 11.52 3.10 -24.43
N TYR A 238 11.88 2.00 -25.10
CA TYR A 238 12.18 0.72 -24.47
C TYR A 238 13.22 0.83 -23.35
N LYS A 239 14.35 1.51 -23.60
CA LYS A 239 15.39 1.73 -22.59
C LYS A 239 14.87 2.50 -21.37
N LYS A 240 13.97 3.48 -21.58
CA LYS A 240 13.34 4.21 -20.47
C LYS A 240 12.40 3.31 -19.67
N ILE A 241 11.60 2.47 -20.33
CA ILE A 241 10.72 1.49 -19.66
C ILE A 241 11.54 0.54 -18.78
N VAL A 242 12.60 -0.04 -19.33
CA VAL A 242 13.47 -0.97 -18.58
C VAL A 242 14.09 -0.28 -17.35
N ARG A 243 14.59 0.95 -17.50
CA ARG A 243 15.14 1.72 -16.37
C ARG A 243 14.08 2.05 -15.32
N PHE A 244 12.88 2.44 -15.74
CA PHE A 244 11.76 2.74 -14.86
C PHE A 244 11.31 1.48 -14.10
N ALA A 245 11.16 0.35 -14.78
CA ALA A 245 10.80 -0.93 -14.18
C ALA A 245 11.87 -1.41 -13.18
N GLN A 246 13.15 -1.33 -13.53
CA GLN A 246 14.24 -1.72 -12.65
C GLN A 246 14.31 -0.82 -11.40
N SER A 247 14.16 0.49 -11.58
CA SER A 247 14.17 1.45 -10.46
C SER A 247 12.94 1.28 -9.55
N SER A 248 11.79 0.94 -10.14
CA SER A 248 10.58 0.60 -9.38
C SER A 248 10.78 -0.69 -8.58
N ASN A 249 11.29 -1.75 -9.22
CA ASN A 249 11.53 -3.03 -8.57
C ASN A 249 12.53 -2.92 -7.40
N ASN A 250 13.64 -2.22 -7.59
CA ASN A 250 14.62 -1.97 -6.53
C ASN A 250 14.05 -1.13 -5.36
N PHE A 251 12.97 -0.39 -5.59
CA PHE A 251 12.30 0.36 -4.53
C PHE A 251 11.41 -0.56 -3.68
N PHE A 252 10.64 -1.44 -4.32
CA PHE A 252 9.62 -2.21 -3.62
C PHE A 252 9.98 -3.68 -3.36
N ASP A 253 11.10 -4.21 -3.87
CA ASP A 253 11.48 -5.63 -3.73
C ASP A 253 11.54 -6.10 -2.27
N GLY A 254 12.23 -5.37 -1.40
CA GLY A 254 12.31 -5.66 0.03
C GLY A 254 10.98 -5.47 0.75
N ILE A 255 10.19 -4.49 0.33
CA ILE A 255 8.84 -4.25 0.86
C ILE A 255 7.92 -5.44 0.54
N VAL A 256 7.94 -5.89 -0.71
CA VAL A 256 7.15 -7.04 -1.16
C VAL A 256 7.60 -8.31 -0.48
N LEU A 257 8.91 -8.56 -0.37
CA LEU A 257 9.44 -9.73 0.34
C LEU A 257 8.97 -9.76 1.81
N GLY A 258 9.12 -8.64 2.52
CA GLY A 258 8.65 -8.50 3.90
C GLY A 258 7.14 -8.68 4.04
N GLN A 259 6.38 -8.19 3.07
CA GLN A 259 4.93 -8.39 2.97
C GLN A 259 4.60 -9.88 2.91
N PHE A 260 5.08 -10.60 1.90
CA PHE A 260 4.75 -12.03 1.73
C PHE A 260 5.17 -12.87 2.95
N PHE A 261 6.36 -12.62 3.49
CA PHE A 261 6.83 -13.37 4.66
C PHE A 261 5.92 -13.15 5.88
N THR A 262 5.65 -11.88 6.21
CA THR A 262 4.88 -11.56 7.43
C THR A 262 3.42 -11.98 7.30
N THR A 263 2.80 -11.79 6.14
CA THR A 263 1.39 -12.16 5.96
C THR A 263 1.18 -13.65 6.05
N VAL A 264 2.08 -14.49 5.53
CA VAL A 264 1.98 -15.95 5.67
C VAL A 264 2.00 -16.35 7.14
N VAL A 265 2.94 -15.83 7.93
CA VAL A 265 3.03 -16.12 9.37
C VAL A 265 1.79 -15.60 10.11
N ALA A 266 1.38 -14.37 9.84
CA ALA A 266 0.25 -13.75 10.51
C ALA A 266 -1.09 -14.41 10.14
N MET A 267 -1.26 -14.84 8.88
CA MET A 267 -2.43 -15.62 8.45
C MET A 267 -2.45 -17.00 9.11
N ALA A 268 -1.31 -17.69 9.22
CA ALA A 268 -1.26 -18.98 9.91
C ALA A 268 -1.72 -18.87 11.37
N LEU A 269 -1.26 -17.84 12.09
CA LEU A 269 -1.68 -17.57 13.46
C LEU A 269 -3.16 -17.18 13.55
N ALA A 270 -3.65 -16.30 12.66
CA ALA A 270 -5.05 -15.91 12.64
C ALA A 270 -5.99 -17.08 12.29
N MET A 271 -5.60 -17.96 11.37
CA MET A 271 -6.36 -19.17 11.05
C MET A 271 -6.35 -20.18 12.19
N PHE A 272 -5.24 -20.33 12.91
CA PHE A 272 -5.21 -21.12 14.14
C PHE A 272 -6.20 -20.56 15.17
N GLN A 273 -6.20 -19.24 15.37
CA GLN A 273 -7.14 -18.56 16.27
C GLN A 273 -8.61 -18.74 15.85
N LEU A 274 -8.90 -18.73 14.56
CA LEU A 274 -10.24 -19.04 14.04
C LEU A 274 -10.76 -20.42 14.46
N THR A 275 -9.87 -21.39 14.75
CA THR A 275 -10.28 -22.72 15.24
C THR A 275 -10.60 -22.76 16.73
N LEU A 276 -10.16 -21.77 17.51
CA LEU A 276 -10.33 -21.71 18.95
C LEU A 276 -11.54 -20.88 19.39
N VAL A 277 -11.92 -19.88 18.59
CA VAL A 277 -13.02 -18.98 18.91
C VAL A 277 -14.37 -19.58 18.51
N ALA A 278 -15.44 -19.20 19.22
CA ALA A 278 -16.78 -19.70 18.93
C ALA A 278 -17.26 -19.25 17.52
N PRO A 279 -17.84 -20.15 16.70
CA PRO A 279 -18.37 -19.78 15.40
C PRO A 279 -19.39 -18.65 15.49
N LEU A 280 -19.36 -17.73 14.53
CA LEU A 280 -20.25 -16.55 14.45
C LEU A 280 -20.16 -15.58 15.65
N SER A 281 -19.20 -15.77 16.57
CA SER A 281 -18.87 -14.74 17.54
C SER A 281 -18.34 -13.48 16.84
N SER A 282 -18.44 -12.35 17.53
CA SER A 282 -17.89 -11.08 17.06
C SER A 282 -16.37 -11.18 16.82
N GLU A 283 -15.66 -11.97 17.62
CA GLU A 283 -14.23 -12.28 17.46
C GLU A 283 -13.95 -13.12 16.21
N PHE A 284 -14.75 -14.17 15.96
CA PHE A 284 -14.67 -14.97 14.74
C PHE A 284 -14.87 -14.13 13.48
N ILE A 285 -15.86 -13.22 13.49
CA ILE A 285 -16.12 -12.30 12.37
C ILE A 285 -14.93 -11.35 12.16
N SER A 286 -14.37 -10.80 13.25
CA SER A 286 -13.18 -9.94 13.19
C SER A 286 -11.97 -10.64 12.56
N LEU A 287 -11.71 -11.88 12.97
CA LEU A 287 -10.64 -12.71 12.40
C LEU A 287 -10.86 -13.04 10.92
N LEU A 288 -12.10 -13.31 10.50
CA LEU A 288 -12.43 -13.51 9.08
C LEU A 288 -12.17 -12.25 8.25
N PHE A 289 -12.56 -11.07 8.75
CA PHE A 289 -12.23 -9.79 8.09
C PHE A 289 -10.73 -9.61 7.96
N TYR A 290 -9.97 -9.90 9.02
CA TYR A 290 -8.52 -9.81 9.03
C TYR A 290 -7.88 -10.75 7.99
N VAL A 291 -8.22 -12.03 7.98
CA VAL A 291 -7.68 -13.01 7.01
C VAL A 291 -8.05 -12.64 5.58
N SER A 292 -9.28 -12.16 5.36
CA SER A 292 -9.73 -11.70 4.05
C SER A 292 -8.94 -10.47 3.59
N SER A 293 -8.71 -9.49 4.48
CA SER A 293 -7.92 -8.29 4.20
C SER A 293 -6.49 -8.64 3.82
N MET A 294 -5.85 -9.55 4.57
CA MET A 294 -4.50 -10.03 4.27
C MET A 294 -4.41 -10.75 2.92
N THR A 295 -5.39 -11.59 2.62
CA THR A 295 -5.47 -12.31 1.34
C THR A 295 -5.56 -11.32 0.17
N VAL A 296 -6.43 -10.32 0.29
CA VAL A 296 -6.60 -9.26 -0.71
C VAL A 296 -5.31 -8.45 -0.90
N GLN A 297 -4.58 -8.16 0.18
CA GLN A 297 -3.32 -7.43 0.13
C GLN A 297 -2.24 -8.18 -0.64
N ILE A 298 -2.11 -9.50 -0.43
CA ILE A 298 -1.20 -10.36 -1.21
C ILE A 298 -1.66 -10.43 -2.68
N PHE A 299 -2.95 -10.63 -2.90
CA PHE A 299 -3.54 -10.74 -4.24
C PHE A 299 -3.24 -9.51 -5.10
N LEU A 300 -3.25 -8.30 -4.52
CA LEU A 300 -2.86 -7.06 -5.22
C LEU A 300 -1.48 -7.19 -5.87
N TYR A 301 -0.47 -7.61 -5.10
CA TYR A 301 0.90 -7.74 -5.63
C TYR A 301 0.98 -8.81 -6.71
N CYS A 302 0.34 -9.97 -6.49
CA CYS A 302 0.32 -11.05 -7.45
C CYS A 302 -0.37 -10.65 -8.76
N TRP A 303 -1.52 -9.98 -8.68
CA TRP A 303 -2.31 -9.59 -9.85
C TRP A 303 -1.53 -8.63 -10.75
N PHE A 304 -1.01 -7.54 -10.18
CA PHE A 304 -0.28 -6.54 -10.96
C PHE A 304 1.10 -7.05 -11.40
N GLY A 305 1.76 -7.89 -10.60
CA GLY A 305 2.99 -8.57 -11.01
C GLY A 305 2.76 -9.49 -12.22
N ASN A 306 1.68 -10.28 -12.19
CA ASN A 306 1.30 -11.15 -13.29
C ASN A 306 0.91 -10.36 -14.56
N GLU A 307 0.20 -9.23 -14.43
CA GLU A 307 -0.05 -8.35 -15.58
C GLU A 307 1.24 -7.83 -16.20
N VAL A 308 2.24 -7.42 -15.40
CA VAL A 308 3.55 -7.03 -15.94
C VAL A 308 4.18 -8.20 -16.72
N GLU A 309 4.18 -9.41 -16.16
CA GLU A 309 4.77 -10.58 -16.80
C GLU A 309 4.07 -10.96 -18.11
N ILE A 310 2.73 -11.02 -18.12
CA ILE A 310 1.95 -11.32 -19.33
C ILE A 310 2.27 -10.30 -20.43
N ARG A 311 2.35 -9.01 -20.09
CA ARG A 311 2.53 -7.93 -21.06
C ARG A 311 3.98 -7.81 -21.53
N VAL A 312 4.95 -8.29 -20.77
CA VAL A 312 6.33 -8.40 -21.25
C VAL A 312 6.48 -9.65 -22.12
N SER A 313 6.02 -10.81 -21.66
CA SER A 313 6.17 -12.10 -22.37
C SER A 313 5.40 -12.16 -23.69
N SER A 314 4.11 -11.80 -23.70
CA SER A 314 3.27 -11.85 -24.92
C SER A 314 3.76 -10.95 -26.04
N ASN A 315 4.58 -9.95 -25.69
CA ASN A 315 5.03 -8.91 -26.60
C ASN A 315 6.49 -9.07 -27.06
N VAL A 316 7.26 -9.98 -26.44
CA VAL A 316 8.61 -10.37 -26.89
C VAL A 316 8.54 -11.44 -27.99
N THR A 317 7.39 -12.09 -28.17
CA THR A 317 7.17 -13.13 -29.19
C THR A 317 6.71 -12.60 -30.56
N ILE A 318 6.81 -11.28 -30.81
CA ILE A 318 6.53 -10.65 -32.12
C ILE A 318 7.84 -10.39 -32.85
#